data_AF-A0A537RKF2-F1
#
_entry.id   AF-A0A537RKF2-F1
#
_cell.length_a   1.000
_cell.length_b   1.000
_cell.length_c   1.000
_cell.angle_alpha   90.00
_cell.angle_beta   90.00
_cell.angle_gamma   90.00
#
_symmetry.space_group_name_H-M   'P 1'
#
loop_
_entity.id
_entity.type
_entity.pdbx_description
1 polymer ?
#
loop_
_entity_poly.entity_id
_entity_poly.type
_entity_poly.pdbx_seq_one_letter_code
_entity_poly.pdbx_strand_id
1 'polypeptide(L)'
;PRITATLVDWDAIAVEFGALDPQGPMAPNRMAELSRATGERFANIAASPVPVLLPFDTAAFLHDRAIGSDGIAVTSPPADNYLFGFNSVPLFYPGPAGYDAVVVAHAHDMPELQLSFSDPIYIHVGGSTLLYEVDEPTGMIGWPVHGLDEFPGIRRMFLENYARYTFVRYGVPYVVAIECSDGGARLRKMSCRDADKVAVRFLKVLRVVGGTPQTQPDTMTADTIDRPVEQSNVFTYHSPGDILPGTGFRRRGGVADYTVYSKIRFPLKDAPAFANSQSFMNWGNCEATGRYGAGSVDGVRSYRCRVNGQKLILDESAADNYSYPWRDNFCETRNFYVGQCPAGLGHQGQDIRPASCKQRIEGANRCEPYLHDVVAVRDGAVLRAQSQEALFIVTNGPNERIRFRYLHMLPKQFNADGMVSGRLVRQGEIIGKVGNFFRRERGTTYHLHFDLQVPTKYGWVFVNPYMTLVAAYERLIRGRGQEIKEQEDVPTASIPMRPLAIDPDAAAKPTETAIESSAGNATESKARPDERADEPSPIKAKLPRRAGGGHGGLERNGTRAGKQIAVRPVGRSLSRTGARAWYIRRYIHAGYGQYQTGYSSF
;
A
#
# COMPACT_ATOMS: atom_id res chain seq x y z
N PRO A 1 -13.36 13.40 8.14
CA PRO A 1 -12.34 14.10 7.30
C PRO A 1 -12.94 15.42 6.81
N ARG A 2 -12.11 16.44 6.58
CA ARG A 2 -12.57 17.64 5.87
C ARG A 2 -12.45 17.40 4.37
N ILE A 3 -13.56 17.58 3.66
CA ILE A 3 -13.63 17.44 2.22
C ILE A 3 -14.15 18.73 1.61
N THR A 4 -13.66 19.07 0.42
CA THR A 4 -14.10 20.23 -0.35
C THR A 4 -14.67 19.78 -1.68
N ALA A 5 -15.79 20.40 -2.06
CA ALA A 5 -16.38 20.28 -3.38
C ALA A 5 -15.73 21.31 -4.33
N THR A 6 -15.62 20.97 -5.62
CA THR A 6 -15.21 21.93 -6.66
C THR A 6 -16.30 22.06 -7.71
N LEU A 7 -16.66 23.30 -8.05
CA LEU A 7 -17.60 23.61 -9.10
C LEU A 7 -16.96 23.43 -10.48
N VAL A 8 -17.68 22.73 -11.36
CA VAL A 8 -17.23 22.48 -12.74
C VAL A 8 -17.72 23.59 -13.65
N ASP A 9 -16.79 24.19 -14.38
CA ASP A 9 -17.07 25.21 -15.39
C ASP A 9 -17.40 24.53 -16.73
N TRP A 10 -18.65 24.09 -16.88
CA TRP A 10 -19.15 23.48 -18.11
C TRP A 10 -19.30 24.48 -19.27
N ASP A 11 -19.39 25.77 -18.98
CA ASP A 11 -19.48 26.83 -20.00
C ASP A 11 -18.13 27.04 -20.70
N ALA A 12 -17.01 26.97 -19.96
CA ALA A 12 -15.68 26.99 -20.57
C ALA A 12 -15.47 25.86 -21.58
N ILE A 13 -16.05 24.68 -21.33
CA ILE A 13 -16.02 23.55 -22.25
C ILE A 13 -16.88 23.84 -23.48
N ALA A 14 -18.07 24.41 -23.27
CA ALA A 14 -18.96 24.85 -24.35
C ALA A 14 -18.25 25.75 -25.35
N VAL A 15 -17.46 26.71 -24.84
CA VAL A 15 -16.70 27.66 -25.66
C VAL A 15 -15.61 26.93 -26.46
N GLU A 16 -14.88 26.00 -25.84
CA GLU A 16 -13.86 25.19 -26.54
C GLU A 16 -14.48 24.34 -27.67
N PHE A 17 -15.64 23.71 -27.44
CA PHE A 17 -16.36 22.96 -28.47
C PHE A 17 -17.07 23.86 -29.50
N GLY A 18 -17.59 25.01 -29.09
CA GLY A 18 -18.30 25.97 -29.95
C GLY A 18 -17.37 26.70 -30.92
N ALA A 19 -16.11 26.91 -30.54
CA ALA A 19 -15.06 27.39 -31.45
C ALA A 19 -14.73 26.38 -32.56
N LEU A 20 -14.98 25.08 -32.33
CA LEU A 20 -14.76 24.00 -33.30
C LEU A 20 -15.97 23.74 -34.19
N ASP A 21 -17.19 24.01 -33.72
CA ASP A 21 -18.43 23.97 -34.50
C ASP A 21 -19.45 25.01 -33.98
N PRO A 22 -19.55 26.19 -34.63
CA PRO A 22 -20.42 27.28 -34.21
C PRO A 22 -21.93 27.03 -34.40
N GLN A 23 -22.33 26.00 -35.14
CA GLN A 23 -23.73 25.76 -35.55
C GLN A 23 -24.41 24.61 -34.77
N GLY A 24 -23.67 23.85 -33.95
CA GLY A 24 -24.22 22.72 -33.17
C GLY A 24 -25.00 23.10 -31.89
N PRO A 25 -25.70 22.14 -31.24
CA PRO A 25 -26.56 22.35 -30.07
C PRO A 25 -25.80 22.85 -28.81
N MET A 26 -26.53 23.30 -27.77
CA MET A 26 -25.96 23.79 -26.49
C MET A 26 -25.02 22.78 -25.80
N ALA A 27 -24.07 23.28 -25.00
CA ALA A 27 -23.01 22.52 -24.33
C ALA A 27 -23.46 21.23 -23.59
N PRO A 28 -24.55 21.25 -22.78
CA PRO A 28 -24.98 20.07 -22.05
C PRO A 28 -25.39 18.92 -22.99
N ASN A 29 -26.02 19.26 -24.12
CA ASN A 29 -26.44 18.30 -25.13
C ASN A 29 -25.23 17.72 -25.86
N ARG A 30 -24.23 18.55 -26.21
CA ARG A 30 -22.98 18.07 -26.83
C ARG A 30 -22.19 17.14 -25.91
N MET A 31 -22.09 17.44 -24.61
CA MET A 31 -21.38 16.58 -23.66
C MET A 31 -22.08 15.25 -23.43
N ALA A 32 -23.42 15.25 -23.41
CA ALA A 32 -24.21 14.02 -23.35
C ALA A 32 -24.05 13.18 -24.64
N GLU A 33 -24.08 13.82 -25.82
CA GLU A 33 -23.84 13.17 -27.10
C GLU A 33 -22.42 12.58 -27.20
N LEU A 34 -21.42 13.35 -26.80
CA LEU A 34 -20.03 12.90 -26.74
C LEU A 34 -19.89 11.70 -25.81
N SER A 35 -20.43 11.79 -24.59
CA SER A 35 -20.42 10.70 -23.62
C SER A 35 -21.13 9.44 -24.13
N ARG A 36 -22.22 9.61 -24.88
CA ARG A 36 -22.92 8.49 -25.53
C ARG A 36 -22.07 7.86 -26.62
N ALA A 37 -21.40 8.67 -27.44
CA ALA A 37 -20.56 8.18 -28.54
C ALA A 37 -19.30 7.46 -28.02
N THR A 38 -18.64 8.01 -27.00
CA THR A 38 -17.42 7.43 -26.42
C THR A 38 -17.70 6.34 -25.38
N GLY A 39 -18.95 6.21 -24.92
CA GLY A 39 -19.39 5.17 -23.97
C GLY A 39 -19.16 3.72 -24.45
N GLU A 40 -19.05 3.50 -25.76
CA GLU A 40 -18.67 2.21 -26.35
C GLU A 40 -17.20 1.83 -26.06
N ARG A 41 -16.35 2.81 -25.78
CA ARG A 41 -14.93 2.62 -25.42
C ARG A 41 -14.71 2.79 -23.92
N PHE A 42 -15.44 3.71 -23.30
CA PHE A 42 -15.31 4.08 -21.90
C PHE A 42 -16.65 3.88 -21.20
N ALA A 43 -16.87 2.64 -20.74
CA ALA A 43 -18.14 2.26 -20.12
C ALA A 43 -18.52 3.23 -18.99
N ASN A 44 -19.79 3.67 -18.99
CA ASN A 44 -20.36 4.54 -17.98
C ASN A 44 -19.67 5.92 -17.86
N ILE A 45 -19.01 6.42 -18.91
CA ILE A 45 -18.33 7.74 -18.90
C ILE A 45 -19.22 8.90 -18.44
N ALA A 46 -20.53 8.85 -18.72
CA ALA A 46 -21.51 9.84 -18.28
C ALA A 46 -21.70 9.92 -16.76
N ALA A 47 -21.28 8.88 -16.01
CA ALA A 47 -21.33 8.90 -14.55
C ALA A 47 -20.27 9.84 -13.93
N SER A 48 -19.28 10.28 -14.69
CA SER A 48 -18.30 11.27 -14.24
C SER A 48 -18.95 12.66 -14.17
N PRO A 49 -19.01 13.30 -12.98
CA PRO A 49 -19.48 14.68 -12.83
C PRO A 49 -18.44 15.70 -13.30
N VAL A 50 -17.24 15.25 -13.69
CA VAL A 50 -16.17 16.08 -14.23
C VAL A 50 -15.93 15.74 -15.70
N PRO A 51 -15.39 16.69 -16.49
CA PRO A 51 -14.96 16.43 -17.84
C PRO A 51 -13.84 15.39 -17.83
N VAL A 52 -14.02 14.32 -18.59
CA VAL A 52 -13.05 13.24 -18.67
C VAL A 52 -11.94 13.62 -19.64
N LEU A 53 -10.71 13.73 -19.11
CA LEU A 53 -9.50 13.99 -19.88
C LEU A 53 -8.71 12.69 -20.07
N LEU A 54 -8.53 12.28 -21.33
CA LEU A 54 -7.72 11.12 -21.73
C LEU A 54 -6.94 11.45 -23.01
N PRO A 55 -5.84 10.73 -23.32
CA PRO A 55 -5.10 10.91 -24.56
C PRO A 55 -5.83 10.22 -25.72
N PHE A 56 -7.04 10.68 -26.05
CA PHE A 56 -7.91 10.05 -27.04
C PHE A 56 -8.31 11.05 -28.13
N ASP A 57 -8.06 10.69 -29.39
CA ASP A 57 -8.40 11.47 -30.58
C ASP A 57 -9.90 11.42 -30.84
N THR A 58 -10.62 12.24 -30.07
CA THR A 58 -12.07 12.33 -30.10
C THR A 58 -12.58 12.79 -31.47
N ALA A 59 -11.84 13.66 -32.15
CA ALA A 59 -12.23 14.17 -33.46
C ALA A 59 -12.15 13.08 -34.53
N ALA A 60 -11.03 12.36 -34.61
CA ALA A 60 -10.87 11.23 -35.54
C ALA A 60 -11.89 10.13 -35.26
N PHE A 61 -12.12 9.79 -33.97
CA PHE A 61 -13.09 8.77 -33.59
C PHE A 61 -14.52 9.13 -34.01
N LEU A 62 -14.96 10.36 -33.78
CA LEU A 62 -16.31 10.80 -34.16
C LEU A 62 -16.47 10.86 -35.68
N HIS A 63 -15.44 11.29 -36.41
CA HIS A 63 -15.44 11.32 -37.87
C HIS A 63 -15.58 9.90 -38.46
N ASP A 64 -14.76 8.94 -38.00
CA ASP A 64 -14.81 7.56 -38.48
C ASP A 64 -16.14 6.88 -38.12
N ARG A 65 -16.70 7.20 -36.95
CA ARG A 65 -18.02 6.74 -36.52
C ARG A 65 -19.12 7.26 -37.45
N ALA A 66 -19.06 8.53 -37.84
CA ALA A 66 -20.03 9.13 -38.76
C ALA A 66 -20.01 8.46 -40.14
N ILE A 67 -18.81 8.19 -40.68
CA ILE A 67 -18.64 7.45 -41.94
C ILE A 67 -19.17 6.01 -41.80
N GLY A 68 -18.90 5.34 -40.68
CA GLY A 68 -19.39 3.98 -40.43
C GLY A 68 -20.91 3.88 -40.30
N SER A 69 -21.59 4.95 -39.85
CA SER A 69 -23.06 5.01 -39.81
C SER A 69 -23.72 5.19 -41.17
N ASP A 70 -22.99 5.63 -42.20
CA ASP A 70 -23.50 5.81 -43.57
C ASP A 70 -23.52 4.51 -44.41
N GLY A 71 -23.38 3.35 -43.77
CA GLY A 71 -23.57 2.03 -44.40
C GLY A 71 -22.40 1.53 -45.25
N ILE A 72 -21.30 2.29 -45.34
CA ILE A 72 -20.04 1.80 -45.90
C ILE A 72 -19.35 0.97 -44.82
N ALA A 73 -19.19 -0.34 -45.05
CA ALA A 73 -18.53 -1.25 -44.12
C ALA A 73 -17.03 -0.94 -43.99
N VAL A 74 -16.70 0.10 -43.22
CA VAL A 74 -15.34 0.37 -42.75
C VAL A 74 -15.17 -0.44 -41.47
N THR A 75 -14.25 -1.40 -41.47
CA THR A 75 -13.83 -2.08 -40.23
C THR A 75 -13.42 -1.01 -39.23
N SER A 76 -14.17 -0.84 -38.13
CA SER A 76 -13.82 0.14 -37.11
C SER A 76 -12.38 -0.09 -36.66
N PRO A 77 -11.50 0.92 -36.72
CA PRO A 77 -10.13 0.79 -36.28
C PRO A 77 -10.05 0.25 -34.83
N PRO A 78 -9.02 -0.54 -34.48
CA PRO A 78 -8.76 -0.92 -33.10
C PRO A 78 -8.74 0.31 -32.18
N ALA A 79 -9.19 0.15 -30.93
CA ALA A 79 -9.31 1.27 -29.98
C ALA A 79 -7.99 2.04 -29.79
N ASP A 80 -6.87 1.34 -29.89
CA ASP A 80 -5.51 1.86 -29.72
C ASP A 80 -5.14 2.90 -30.80
N ASN A 81 -5.79 2.87 -31.97
CA ASN A 81 -5.51 3.81 -33.07
C ASN A 81 -5.87 5.26 -32.71
N TYR A 82 -6.78 5.45 -31.75
CA TYR A 82 -7.19 6.78 -31.29
C TYR A 82 -6.40 7.24 -30.07
N LEU A 83 -5.45 6.47 -29.54
CA LEU A 83 -4.77 6.78 -28.30
C LEU A 83 -3.46 7.56 -28.47
N PHE A 84 -3.25 8.28 -29.59
CA PHE A 84 -2.05 9.10 -29.83
C PHE A 84 -0.70 8.39 -29.59
N GLY A 85 -0.62 7.08 -29.85
CA GLY A 85 0.57 6.25 -29.60
C GLY A 85 0.67 5.67 -28.17
N PHE A 86 -0.32 5.93 -27.32
CA PHE A 86 -0.56 5.15 -26.11
C PHE A 86 -1.28 3.85 -26.47
N ASN A 87 -1.06 2.78 -25.68
CA ASN A 87 -1.46 1.44 -26.07
C ASN A 87 -2.91 1.14 -25.67
N SER A 88 -3.24 1.26 -24.39
CA SER A 88 -4.55 0.84 -23.89
C SER A 88 -4.94 1.57 -22.61
N VAL A 89 -6.22 1.47 -22.24
CA VAL A 89 -6.77 2.02 -21.00
C VAL A 89 -7.33 0.87 -20.14
N PRO A 90 -6.48 0.05 -19.48
CA PRO A 90 -6.93 -1.12 -18.72
C PRO A 90 -7.78 -0.81 -17.48
N LEU A 91 -7.79 0.45 -17.03
CA LEU A 91 -8.73 0.92 -16.00
C LEU A 91 -9.38 2.20 -16.49
N PHE A 92 -10.70 2.23 -16.48
CA PHE A 92 -11.50 3.45 -16.52
C PHE A 92 -12.66 3.27 -15.54
N TYR A 93 -12.67 4.05 -14.46
CA TYR A 93 -13.61 3.93 -13.35
C TYR A 93 -14.21 5.30 -13.00
N PRO A 94 -15.29 5.69 -13.69
CA PRO A 94 -16.06 6.89 -13.37
C PRO A 94 -17.01 6.65 -12.20
N GLY A 95 -17.34 7.72 -11.47
CA GLY A 95 -18.26 7.69 -10.36
C GLY A 95 -18.60 9.09 -9.85
N PRO A 96 -19.46 9.20 -8.82
CA PRO A 96 -20.07 10.47 -8.44
C PRO A 96 -19.11 11.54 -7.87
N ALA A 97 -17.86 11.19 -7.53
CA ALA A 97 -16.84 12.15 -7.09
C ALA A 97 -15.78 12.46 -8.17
N GLY A 98 -15.86 11.85 -9.35
CA GLY A 98 -14.92 12.05 -10.45
C GLY A 98 -14.63 10.76 -11.22
N TYR A 99 -13.41 10.60 -11.75
CA TYR A 99 -12.99 9.36 -12.41
C TYR A 99 -11.52 9.04 -12.15
N ASP A 100 -11.20 7.74 -12.19
CA ASP A 100 -9.84 7.20 -12.20
C ASP A 100 -9.61 6.43 -13.51
N ALA A 101 -8.46 6.63 -14.13
CA ALA A 101 -8.03 5.84 -15.27
C ALA A 101 -6.54 5.47 -15.19
N VAL A 102 -6.19 4.37 -15.83
CA VAL A 102 -4.80 3.98 -16.09
C VAL A 102 -4.65 3.82 -17.57
N VAL A 103 -3.68 4.54 -18.14
CA VAL A 103 -3.26 4.41 -19.54
C VAL A 103 -1.92 3.71 -19.57
N VAL A 104 -1.75 2.76 -20.48
CA VAL A 104 -0.50 2.01 -20.69
C VAL A 104 0.22 2.56 -21.90
N ALA A 105 1.54 2.67 -21.78
CA ALA A 105 2.42 3.03 -22.87
C ALA A 105 3.68 2.16 -22.87
N HIS A 106 4.37 2.09 -24.01
CA HIS A 106 5.70 1.51 -24.10
C HIS A 106 6.70 2.51 -24.70
N ALA A 107 7.96 2.36 -24.32
CA ALA A 107 9.03 3.22 -24.82
C ALA A 107 9.20 3.14 -26.35
N HIS A 108 8.96 1.97 -26.95
CA HIS A 108 9.13 1.77 -28.39
C HIS A 108 8.07 2.50 -29.24
N ASP A 109 6.92 2.85 -28.66
CA ASP A 109 5.86 3.64 -29.31
C ASP A 109 6.13 5.15 -29.26
N MET A 110 7.13 5.57 -28.48
CA MET A 110 7.54 6.96 -28.31
C MET A 110 9.05 7.14 -28.54
N PRO A 111 9.57 6.79 -29.74
CA PRO A 111 11.00 6.88 -30.04
C PRO A 111 11.55 8.32 -29.93
N GLU A 112 10.70 9.33 -30.13
CA GLU A 112 11.06 10.74 -29.98
C GLU A 112 11.48 11.11 -28.55
N LEU A 113 11.04 10.35 -27.54
CA LEU A 113 11.38 10.59 -26.14
C LEU A 113 12.71 9.92 -25.71
N GLN A 114 13.26 9.04 -26.56
CA GLN A 114 14.54 8.35 -26.35
C GLN A 114 14.61 7.64 -24.98
N LEU A 115 13.57 6.87 -24.66
CA LEU A 115 13.45 6.17 -23.38
C LEU A 115 14.16 4.81 -23.46
N SER A 116 14.94 4.46 -22.43
CA SER A 116 15.62 3.16 -22.33
C SER A 116 14.85 2.14 -21.47
N PHE A 117 13.63 2.46 -21.05
CA PHE A 117 12.82 1.63 -20.17
C PHE A 117 12.03 0.59 -20.96
N SER A 118 12.13 -0.69 -20.61
CA SER A 118 11.56 -1.79 -21.40
C SER A 118 10.21 -2.31 -20.90
N ASP A 119 9.86 -2.05 -19.64
CA ASP A 119 8.59 -2.53 -19.07
C ASP A 119 7.42 -1.61 -19.48
N PRO A 120 6.16 -2.10 -19.39
CA PRO A 120 5.00 -1.25 -19.57
C PRO A 120 5.01 -0.05 -18.62
N ILE A 121 4.64 1.10 -19.14
CA ILE A 121 4.57 2.37 -18.43
C ILE A 121 3.12 2.60 -18.04
N TYR A 122 2.83 2.59 -16.75
CA TYR A 122 1.48 2.83 -16.22
C TYR A 122 1.32 4.29 -15.84
N ILE A 123 0.40 4.98 -16.52
CA ILE A 123 0.11 6.40 -16.34
C ILE A 123 -1.25 6.50 -15.68
N HIS A 124 -1.28 6.93 -14.44
CA HIS A 124 -2.54 7.19 -13.72
C HIS A 124 -3.03 8.58 -14.06
N VAL A 125 -4.30 8.73 -14.41
CA VAL A 125 -4.95 10.02 -14.62
C VAL A 125 -6.31 10.03 -13.94
N GLY A 126 -6.71 11.16 -13.38
CA GLY A 126 -8.06 11.32 -12.85
C GLY A 126 -8.38 12.77 -12.55
N GLY A 127 -9.66 13.10 -12.63
CA GLY A 127 -10.23 14.37 -12.16
C GLY A 127 -11.15 14.11 -10.97
N SER A 128 -11.29 15.08 -10.06
CA SER A 128 -12.21 14.97 -8.92
C SER A 128 -12.97 16.24 -8.67
N THR A 129 -14.25 16.11 -8.35
CA THR A 129 -15.02 17.19 -7.70
C THR A 129 -14.89 17.20 -6.18
N LEU A 130 -14.30 16.14 -5.61
CA LEU A 130 -14.09 15.99 -4.17
C LEU A 130 -12.59 15.88 -3.88
N LEU A 131 -12.09 16.78 -3.03
CA LEU A 131 -10.74 16.69 -2.48
C LEU A 131 -10.78 16.61 -0.96
N TYR A 132 -9.81 15.92 -0.38
CA TYR A 132 -9.56 15.90 1.06
C TYR A 132 -8.57 17.01 1.42
N GLU A 133 -8.90 17.74 2.48
CA GLU A 133 -7.98 18.69 3.08
C GLU A 133 -7.02 17.93 4.00
N VAL A 134 -5.74 17.95 3.64
CA VAL A 134 -4.65 17.42 4.46
C VAL A 134 -3.54 18.47 4.52
N ASP A 135 -2.73 18.39 5.57
CA ASP A 135 -1.54 19.22 5.69
C ASP A 135 -0.55 18.96 4.56
N GLU A 136 0.26 19.96 4.26
CA GLU A 136 1.26 19.86 3.20
C GLU A 136 2.20 18.67 3.44
N PRO A 137 2.32 17.74 2.45
CA PRO A 137 3.19 16.58 2.59
C PRO A 137 4.66 16.97 2.83
N THR A 138 5.23 16.48 3.93
CA THR A 138 6.65 16.66 4.26
C THR A 138 7.53 16.00 3.19
N GLY A 139 8.58 16.70 2.76
CA GLY A 139 9.53 16.19 1.75
C GLY A 139 9.02 16.27 0.31
N MET A 140 7.86 16.89 0.09
CA MET A 140 7.41 17.26 -1.25
C MET A 140 8.39 18.24 -1.89
N ILE A 141 8.73 17.98 -3.14
CA ILE A 141 9.48 18.94 -3.97
C ILE A 141 8.62 19.28 -5.17
N GLY A 142 8.19 20.53 -5.25
CA GLY A 142 7.30 21.05 -6.30
C GLY A 142 7.99 22.09 -7.17
N TRP A 143 7.71 22.06 -8.47
CA TRP A 143 8.19 23.04 -9.44
C TRP A 143 7.06 23.50 -10.36
N PRO A 144 7.05 24.78 -10.80
CA PRO A 144 6.26 25.19 -11.94
C PRO A 144 6.73 24.45 -13.20
N VAL A 145 5.83 24.25 -14.15
CA VAL A 145 6.14 23.59 -15.43
C VAL A 145 6.02 24.60 -16.56
N HIS A 146 7.04 24.67 -17.40
CA HIS A 146 7.04 25.52 -18.61
C HIS A 146 6.62 24.72 -19.84
N GLY A 147 6.00 25.37 -20.83
CA GLY A 147 5.62 24.73 -22.10
C GLY A 147 4.37 23.84 -21.99
N LEU A 148 3.57 24.08 -20.95
CA LEU A 148 2.24 23.51 -20.69
C LEU A 148 1.28 24.64 -20.29
N ASP A 149 1.41 25.79 -20.96
CA ASP A 149 0.71 27.02 -20.62
C ASP A 149 -0.83 26.91 -20.76
N GLU A 150 -1.30 25.88 -21.47
CA GLU A 150 -2.72 25.47 -21.56
C GLU A 150 -3.30 24.93 -20.24
N PHE A 151 -2.46 24.65 -19.24
CA PHE A 151 -2.86 24.18 -17.92
C PHE A 151 -2.50 25.22 -16.84
N PRO A 152 -3.38 26.18 -16.54
CA PRO A 152 -3.12 27.21 -15.54
C PRO A 152 -2.73 26.61 -14.18
N GLY A 153 -1.64 27.12 -13.60
CA GLY A 153 -1.18 26.72 -12.28
C GLY A 153 -0.68 25.27 -12.18
N ILE A 154 -0.35 24.63 -13.31
CA ILE A 154 0.20 23.27 -13.33
C ILE A 154 1.47 23.17 -12.49
N ARG A 155 1.52 22.16 -11.63
CA ARG A 155 2.65 21.86 -10.75
C ARG A 155 3.13 20.46 -11.02
N ARG A 156 4.44 20.33 -11.22
CA ARG A 156 5.14 19.05 -11.15
C ARG A 156 5.66 18.86 -9.75
N MET A 157 5.48 17.67 -9.18
CA MET A 157 6.04 17.31 -7.90
C MET A 157 6.58 15.88 -7.90
N PHE A 158 7.64 15.65 -7.13
CA PHE A 158 8.05 14.30 -6.74
C PHE A 158 7.59 14.04 -5.32
N LEU A 159 6.72 13.04 -5.18
CA LEU A 159 6.14 12.65 -3.91
C LEU A 159 5.87 11.15 -3.92
N GLU A 160 6.34 10.42 -2.90
CA GLU A 160 6.01 9.01 -2.67
C GLU A 160 6.40 8.05 -3.81
N ASN A 161 7.52 8.29 -4.49
CA ASN A 161 8.00 7.57 -5.70
C ASN A 161 7.13 7.77 -6.95
N TYR A 162 6.47 8.91 -7.07
CA TYR A 162 5.75 9.30 -8.27
C TYR A 162 6.24 10.65 -8.80
N ALA A 163 6.40 10.72 -10.12
CA ALA A 163 6.33 11.98 -10.85
C ALA A 163 4.85 12.34 -10.99
N ARG A 164 4.42 13.42 -10.32
CA ARG A 164 3.03 13.84 -10.28
C ARG A 164 2.88 15.21 -10.91
N TYR A 165 1.80 15.37 -11.66
CA TYR A 165 1.36 16.62 -12.23
C TYR A 165 -0.04 16.90 -11.71
N THR A 166 -0.20 18.03 -11.02
CA THR A 166 -1.51 18.52 -10.57
C THR A 166 -1.82 19.82 -11.28
N PHE A 167 -3.02 19.95 -11.81
CA PHE A 167 -3.48 21.15 -12.51
C PHE A 167 -4.99 21.32 -12.37
N VAL A 168 -5.47 22.52 -12.65
CA VAL A 168 -6.91 22.81 -12.71
C VAL A 168 -7.29 23.05 -14.16
N ARG A 169 -8.36 22.40 -14.62
CA ARG A 169 -8.98 22.66 -15.93
C ARG A 169 -10.50 22.64 -15.75
N TYR A 170 -11.22 23.60 -16.34
CA TYR A 170 -12.68 23.73 -16.17
C TYR A 170 -13.13 23.80 -14.69
N GLY A 171 -12.36 24.47 -13.84
CA GLY A 171 -12.62 24.54 -12.38
C GLY A 171 -12.30 23.25 -11.61
N VAL A 172 -11.95 22.17 -12.29
CA VAL A 172 -11.73 20.84 -11.68
C VAL A 172 -10.24 20.55 -11.50
N PRO A 173 -9.82 20.04 -10.33
CA PRO A 173 -8.48 19.52 -10.10
C PRO A 173 -8.28 18.15 -10.76
N TYR A 174 -7.19 18.03 -11.51
CA TYR A 174 -6.71 16.80 -12.14
C TYR A 174 -5.34 16.40 -11.61
N VAL A 175 -5.08 15.09 -11.64
CA VAL A 175 -3.77 14.53 -11.36
C VAL A 175 -3.35 13.56 -12.46
N VAL A 176 -2.10 13.68 -12.91
CA VAL A 176 -1.40 12.67 -13.70
C VAL A 176 -0.21 12.17 -12.87
N ALA A 177 -0.06 10.86 -12.73
CA ALA A 177 1.01 10.28 -11.91
C ALA A 177 1.63 9.05 -12.58
N ILE A 178 2.97 9.01 -12.60
CA ILE A 178 3.77 7.89 -13.12
C ILE A 178 4.74 7.47 -12.02
N GLU A 179 4.75 6.17 -11.69
CA GLU A 179 5.69 5.63 -10.71
C GLU A 179 7.13 5.72 -11.24
N CYS A 180 8.05 6.22 -10.42
CA CYS A 180 9.44 6.41 -10.81
C CYS A 180 10.39 6.26 -9.62
N SER A 181 11.68 6.11 -9.91
CA SER A 181 12.73 6.10 -8.89
C SER A 181 14.04 6.60 -9.47
N ASP A 182 14.65 7.59 -8.82
CA ASP A 182 16.03 8.03 -9.09
C ASP A 182 17.06 7.33 -8.18
N GLY A 183 16.62 6.35 -7.38
CA GLY A 183 17.50 5.48 -6.62
C GLY A 183 18.39 4.61 -7.52
N GLY A 184 19.51 4.10 -6.98
CA GLY A 184 20.44 3.25 -7.75
C GLY A 184 19.76 2.06 -8.43
N ALA A 185 20.36 1.58 -9.53
CA ALA A 185 19.84 0.63 -10.53
C ALA A 185 19.28 -0.73 -10.06
N ARG A 186 19.14 -0.97 -8.75
CA ARG A 186 18.62 -2.21 -8.17
C ARG A 186 17.09 -2.31 -8.19
N LEU A 187 16.36 -1.22 -8.41
CA LEU A 187 14.91 -1.25 -8.65
C LEU A 187 14.67 -1.18 -10.16
N ARG A 188 13.98 -2.19 -10.72
CA ARG A 188 13.53 -2.17 -12.11
C ARG A 188 12.35 -1.20 -12.25
N LYS A 189 12.67 0.10 -12.15
CA LYS A 189 11.73 1.22 -12.24
C LYS A 189 12.26 2.24 -13.23
N MET A 190 11.36 3.01 -13.83
CA MET A 190 11.72 4.13 -14.68
C MET A 190 12.37 5.23 -13.85
N SER A 191 13.35 5.94 -14.43
CA SER A 191 13.90 7.15 -13.81
C SER A 191 12.82 8.23 -13.73
N CYS A 192 12.86 9.09 -12.70
CA CYS A 192 11.88 10.17 -12.60
C CYS A 192 12.05 11.21 -13.71
N ARG A 193 13.25 11.30 -14.30
CA ARG A 193 13.52 12.09 -15.50
C ARG A 193 12.82 11.54 -16.75
N ASP A 194 12.79 10.23 -16.96
CA ASP A 194 12.09 9.65 -18.11
C ASP A 194 10.57 9.66 -17.89
N ALA A 195 10.11 9.45 -16.66
CA ALA A 195 8.70 9.59 -16.30
C ALA A 195 8.20 11.03 -16.58
N ASP A 196 9.03 12.03 -16.30
CA ASP A 196 8.76 13.44 -16.63
C ASP A 196 8.50 13.66 -18.13
N LYS A 197 9.36 13.11 -19.01
CA LYS A 197 9.18 13.21 -20.46
C LYS A 197 7.86 12.60 -20.93
N VAL A 198 7.54 11.40 -20.41
CA VAL A 198 6.29 10.70 -20.74
C VAL A 198 5.09 11.51 -20.25
N ALA A 199 5.13 12.03 -19.03
CA ALA A 199 4.05 12.83 -18.46
C ALA A 199 3.80 14.10 -19.29
N VAL A 200 4.84 14.83 -19.70
CA VAL A 200 4.71 16.02 -20.56
C VAL A 200 4.09 15.67 -21.91
N ARG A 201 4.52 14.56 -22.56
CA ARG A 201 3.92 14.10 -23.82
C ARG A 201 2.44 13.76 -23.63
N PHE A 202 2.12 13.03 -22.56
CA PHE A 202 0.77 12.63 -22.20
C PHE A 202 -0.16 13.84 -22.00
N LEU A 203 0.29 14.84 -21.23
CA LEU A 203 -0.47 16.06 -20.94
C LEU A 203 -0.85 16.83 -22.22
N LYS A 204 0.08 16.98 -23.17
CA LYS A 204 -0.14 17.71 -24.44
C LYS A 204 -1.21 17.10 -25.34
N VAL A 205 -1.48 15.81 -25.19
CA VAL A 205 -2.48 15.10 -26.01
C VAL A 205 -3.78 14.82 -25.26
N LEU A 206 -3.93 15.32 -24.03
CA LEU A 206 -5.20 15.21 -23.32
C LEU A 206 -6.30 15.95 -24.07
N ARG A 207 -7.41 15.26 -24.30
CA ARG A 207 -8.64 15.80 -24.90
C ARG A 207 -9.82 15.49 -24.00
N VAL A 208 -10.88 16.28 -24.13
CA VAL A 208 -12.17 15.98 -23.48
C VAL A 208 -12.82 14.82 -24.23
N VAL A 209 -13.11 13.74 -23.52
CA VAL A 209 -13.65 12.49 -24.08
C VAL A 209 -15.10 12.25 -23.66
N GLY A 210 -15.59 12.95 -22.64
CA GLY A 210 -16.95 12.83 -22.14
C GLY A 210 -17.07 13.34 -20.71
N GLY A 211 -18.02 12.78 -19.97
CA GLY A 211 -18.49 13.32 -18.68
C GLY A 211 -19.78 14.09 -18.90
N THR A 212 -20.58 14.22 -17.85
CA THR A 212 -21.90 14.87 -17.96
C THR A 212 -22.09 15.83 -16.80
N PRO A 213 -22.62 17.04 -17.05
CA PRO A 213 -23.04 17.93 -15.97
C PRO A 213 -24.00 17.21 -15.03
N GLN A 214 -23.66 17.18 -13.75
CA GLN A 214 -24.52 16.64 -12.70
C GLN A 214 -24.86 17.76 -11.73
N THR A 215 -26.09 17.75 -11.21
CA THR A 215 -26.47 18.64 -10.11
C THR A 215 -25.67 18.22 -8.88
N GLN A 216 -24.61 18.97 -8.57
CA GLN A 216 -23.83 18.75 -7.37
C GLN A 216 -24.38 19.59 -6.21
N PRO A 217 -24.39 19.05 -4.99
CA PRO A 217 -24.73 19.85 -3.83
C PRO A 217 -23.65 20.92 -3.58
N ASP A 218 -24.07 22.13 -3.22
CA ASP A 218 -23.16 23.25 -2.89
C ASP A 218 -22.19 22.91 -1.75
N THR A 219 -22.57 21.96 -0.90
CA THR A 219 -21.76 21.45 0.21
C THR A 219 -21.70 19.93 0.19
N MET A 220 -20.49 19.37 0.28
CA MET A 220 -20.27 17.94 0.46
C MET A 220 -19.78 17.69 1.89
N THR A 221 -20.48 16.84 2.62
CA THR A 221 -20.06 16.39 3.96
C THR A 221 -19.71 14.91 3.90
N ALA A 222 -18.55 14.55 4.45
CA ALA A 222 -18.21 13.15 4.63
C ALA A 222 -19.24 12.47 5.54
N ASP A 223 -19.55 11.20 5.25
CA ASP A 223 -20.48 10.43 6.07
C ASP A 223 -20.04 10.41 7.54
N THR A 224 -21.00 10.53 8.44
CA THR A 224 -20.78 10.23 9.86
C THR A 224 -20.58 8.73 10.02
N ILE A 225 -19.49 8.35 10.69
CA ILE A 225 -19.12 6.95 10.86
C ILE A 225 -19.48 6.52 12.27
N ASP A 226 -20.62 5.88 12.41
CA ASP A 226 -21.10 5.39 13.69
C ASP A 226 -20.14 4.35 14.28
N ARG A 227 -19.95 4.47 15.60
CA ARG A 227 -19.22 3.53 16.44
C ARG A 227 -20.20 2.90 17.41
N PRO A 228 -20.04 1.62 17.78
CA PRO A 228 -20.88 0.97 18.79
C PRO A 228 -20.94 1.78 20.09
N VAL A 229 -22.10 1.74 20.76
CA VAL A 229 -22.29 2.40 22.06
C VAL A 229 -21.77 1.54 23.20
N GLU A 230 -22.02 0.23 23.12
CA GLU A 230 -21.58 -0.76 24.10
C GLU A 230 -20.04 -0.88 24.09
N GLN A 231 -19.42 -0.84 25.26
CA GLN A 231 -17.97 -1.00 25.42
C GLN A 231 -17.59 -2.48 25.33
N SER A 232 -16.52 -2.77 24.59
CA SER A 232 -15.86 -4.06 24.64
C SER A 232 -15.13 -4.22 25.97
N ASN A 233 -15.22 -5.39 26.57
CA ASN A 233 -14.48 -5.75 27.79
C ASN A 233 -13.02 -6.18 27.52
N VAL A 234 -12.62 -6.34 26.25
CA VAL A 234 -11.29 -6.87 25.87
C VAL A 234 -10.55 -5.99 24.89
N PHE A 235 -11.25 -5.28 23.98
CA PHE A 235 -10.57 -4.51 22.94
C PHE A 235 -10.06 -3.18 23.50
N THR A 236 -8.74 -3.07 23.59
CA THR A 236 -8.03 -1.84 23.95
C THR A 236 -7.07 -1.42 22.84
N TYR A 237 -6.80 -0.12 22.73
CA TYR A 237 -5.87 0.43 21.75
C TYR A 237 -5.21 1.72 22.28
N HIS A 238 -3.98 2.00 21.87
CA HIS A 238 -3.29 3.26 22.15
C HIS A 238 -3.81 4.40 21.26
N SER A 239 -3.60 5.66 21.66
CA SER A 239 -3.97 6.82 20.86
C SER A 239 -3.32 6.79 19.45
N PRO A 240 -3.97 7.31 18.39
CA PRO A 240 -3.33 7.44 17.07
C PRO A 240 -2.05 8.28 17.16
N GLY A 241 -1.03 7.90 16.39
CA GLY A 241 0.29 8.52 16.43
C GLY A 241 1.18 8.08 17.60
N ASP A 242 0.64 7.34 18.58
CA ASP A 242 1.39 6.75 19.69
C ASP A 242 2.12 5.47 19.25
N ILE A 243 3.08 5.64 18.34
CA ILE A 243 3.96 4.56 17.88
C ILE A 243 4.90 4.11 19.00
N LEU A 244 5.49 2.91 18.86
CA LEU A 244 6.49 2.44 19.83
C LEU A 244 7.59 3.50 20.05
N PRO A 245 7.94 3.84 21.31
CA PRO A 245 8.88 4.90 21.58
C PRO A 245 10.22 4.72 20.87
N GLY A 246 10.70 5.77 20.20
CA GLY A 246 11.97 5.80 19.48
C GLY A 246 12.01 5.02 18.15
N THR A 247 10.90 4.41 17.72
CA THR A 247 10.87 3.62 16.48
C THR A 247 10.57 4.43 15.23
N GLY A 248 10.05 5.66 15.33
CA GLY A 248 9.78 6.49 14.16
C GLY A 248 11.05 6.97 13.46
N PHE A 249 10.92 7.31 12.17
CA PHE A 249 12.09 7.62 11.34
C PHE A 249 12.87 8.82 11.88
N ARG A 250 14.21 8.68 11.98
CA ARG A 250 15.08 9.65 12.66
C ARG A 250 14.61 10.00 14.09
N ARG A 251 13.99 9.04 14.78
CA ARG A 251 13.43 9.18 16.14
C ARG A 251 12.35 10.26 16.28
N ARG A 252 11.69 10.65 15.18
CA ARG A 252 10.46 11.44 15.25
C ARG A 252 9.32 10.55 15.74
N GLY A 253 8.36 11.10 16.47
CA GLY A 253 7.13 10.38 16.86
C GLY A 253 6.17 10.21 15.67
N GLY A 254 5.02 9.60 15.93
CA GLY A 254 3.89 9.64 15.00
C GLY A 254 3.15 10.98 15.06
N VAL A 255 2.04 11.08 14.32
CA VAL A 255 1.14 12.24 14.32
C VAL A 255 -0.23 11.75 14.76
N ALA A 256 -0.81 12.42 15.75
CA ALA A 256 -2.16 12.14 16.18
C ALA A 256 -3.15 12.49 15.06
N ASP A 257 -3.81 11.47 14.51
CA ASP A 257 -4.88 11.62 13.53
C ASP A 257 -6.10 10.81 13.97
N TYR A 258 -7.09 11.49 14.52
CA TYR A 258 -8.37 10.89 14.91
C TYR A 258 -9.35 10.76 13.74
N THR A 259 -8.94 11.11 12.53
CA THR A 259 -9.80 11.09 11.36
C THR A 259 -10.16 9.65 10.97
N VAL A 260 -11.47 9.39 10.88
CA VAL A 260 -11.99 8.18 10.26
C VAL A 260 -12.34 8.54 8.81
N TYR A 261 -11.54 8.07 7.84
CA TYR A 261 -11.61 8.55 6.46
C TYR A 261 -12.76 7.93 5.66
N SER A 262 -13.16 6.69 5.97
CA SER A 262 -14.27 6.01 5.29
C SER A 262 -14.94 4.94 6.17
N LYS A 263 -16.24 4.71 5.93
CA LYS A 263 -17.02 3.67 6.60
C LYS A 263 -16.72 2.32 5.96
N ILE A 264 -15.62 1.71 6.38
CA ILE A 264 -15.16 0.44 5.81
C ILE A 264 -15.66 -0.81 6.55
N ARG A 265 -15.70 -1.94 5.84
CA ARG A 265 -15.58 -3.28 6.41
C ARG A 265 -14.13 -3.50 6.85
N PHE A 266 -13.91 -4.08 8.03
CA PHE A 266 -12.55 -4.41 8.49
C PHE A 266 -11.86 -5.36 7.49
N PRO A 267 -10.57 -5.18 7.14
CA PRO A 267 -9.94 -5.88 6.01
C PRO A 267 -9.69 -7.37 6.25
N LEU A 268 -9.61 -7.82 7.51
CA LEU A 268 -9.64 -9.26 7.81
C LEU A 268 -11.09 -9.73 7.95
N LYS A 269 -11.36 -10.91 7.42
CA LYS A 269 -12.70 -11.50 7.46
C LYS A 269 -13.17 -11.73 8.89
N ASP A 270 -12.31 -12.27 9.75
CA ASP A 270 -12.70 -12.71 11.09
C ASP A 270 -11.88 -11.99 12.17
N ALA A 271 -12.52 -11.80 13.33
CA ALA A 271 -11.87 -11.40 14.57
C ALA A 271 -11.44 -12.65 15.36
N PRO A 272 -10.44 -12.57 16.26
CA PRO A 272 -9.67 -11.37 16.61
C PRO A 272 -8.61 -10.98 15.55
N ALA A 273 -8.13 -9.74 15.64
CA ALA A 273 -7.00 -9.23 14.88
C ALA A 273 -6.12 -8.36 15.76
N PHE A 274 -4.86 -8.14 15.36
CA PHE A 274 -3.86 -7.45 16.19
C PHE A 274 -3.06 -6.44 15.36
N ALA A 275 -3.37 -5.15 15.54
CA ALA A 275 -2.64 -4.07 14.90
C ALA A 275 -1.40 -3.73 15.76
N ASN A 276 -0.23 -4.16 15.29
CA ASN A 276 1.04 -3.94 15.99
C ASN A 276 2.25 -3.97 15.03
N SER A 277 3.37 -3.40 15.48
CA SER A 277 4.60 -3.36 14.66
C SER A 277 5.07 -4.74 14.27
N GLN A 278 5.49 -4.90 13.02
CA GLN A 278 6.10 -6.14 12.53
C GLN A 278 7.61 -6.16 12.63
N SER A 279 8.22 -5.01 12.97
CA SER A 279 9.67 -4.88 12.97
C SER A 279 10.24 -4.67 14.36
N PHE A 280 9.46 -4.05 15.25
CA PHE A 280 9.85 -3.79 16.63
C PHE A 280 9.09 -4.66 17.64
N MET A 281 8.44 -5.73 17.18
CA MET A 281 7.84 -6.79 18.03
C MET A 281 8.52 -8.15 17.79
N ASN A 282 8.06 -9.21 18.47
CA ASN A 282 8.68 -10.52 18.44
C ASN A 282 8.82 -11.04 16.99
N TRP A 283 9.99 -11.65 16.71
CA TRP A 283 10.53 -12.00 15.39
C TRP A 283 10.96 -10.82 14.50
N GLY A 284 10.53 -9.59 14.77
CA GLY A 284 10.84 -8.39 13.99
C GLY A 284 12.34 -8.10 13.82
N ASN A 285 12.70 -7.46 12.71
CA ASN A 285 14.09 -7.22 12.32
C ASN A 285 14.72 -5.93 12.90
N CYS A 286 14.01 -5.21 13.78
CA CYS A 286 14.35 -3.87 14.25
C CYS A 286 14.63 -2.87 13.11
N GLU A 287 14.04 -3.05 11.93
CA GLU A 287 14.25 -2.25 10.72
C GLU A 287 15.71 -2.03 10.32
N ALA A 288 16.55 -3.04 10.57
CA ALA A 288 17.98 -2.95 10.34
C ALA A 288 18.67 -1.76 11.06
N THR A 289 18.01 -1.13 12.04
CA THR A 289 18.61 -0.13 12.94
C THR A 289 19.62 -0.76 13.92
N GLY A 290 19.68 -2.08 13.92
CA GLY A 290 20.62 -2.90 14.67
C GLY A 290 19.96 -3.55 15.88
N ARG A 291 20.52 -4.69 16.28
CA ARG A 291 20.12 -5.46 17.46
C ARG A 291 21.34 -6.00 18.20
N TYR A 292 21.17 -6.36 19.46
CA TYR A 292 22.17 -7.06 20.26
C TYR A 292 21.54 -8.26 20.96
N GLY A 293 22.32 -9.33 21.15
CA GLY A 293 21.84 -10.55 21.80
C GLY A 293 21.44 -10.28 23.25
N ALA A 294 20.39 -10.94 23.73
CA ALA A 294 19.85 -10.77 25.08
C ALA A 294 19.66 -12.11 25.82
N GLY A 295 20.40 -13.14 25.42
CA GLY A 295 20.29 -14.50 25.96
C GLY A 295 19.11 -15.26 25.34
N SER A 296 18.47 -16.13 26.12
CA SER A 296 17.25 -16.84 25.77
C SER A 296 16.15 -16.60 26.80
N VAL A 297 14.90 -16.80 26.38
CA VAL A 297 13.70 -16.85 27.23
C VAL A 297 12.99 -18.14 26.84
N ASP A 298 12.77 -19.03 27.81
CA ASP A 298 12.10 -20.33 27.59
C ASP A 298 12.67 -21.14 26.41
N GLY A 299 14.00 -21.17 26.30
CA GLY A 299 14.71 -21.86 25.22
C GLY A 299 14.72 -21.13 23.87
N VAL A 300 13.93 -20.05 23.71
CA VAL A 300 13.90 -19.22 22.50
C VAL A 300 14.95 -18.12 22.58
N ARG A 301 15.72 -17.91 21.51
CA ARG A 301 16.72 -16.85 21.44
C ARG A 301 16.06 -15.47 21.53
N SER A 302 16.63 -14.60 22.37
CA SER A 302 16.18 -13.22 22.55
C SER A 302 17.22 -12.20 22.12
N TYR A 303 16.76 -11.01 21.77
CA TYR A 303 17.56 -9.87 21.32
C TYR A 303 16.92 -8.57 21.78
N ARG A 304 17.67 -7.47 21.72
CA ARG A 304 17.14 -6.12 21.96
C ARG A 304 17.33 -5.24 20.73
N CYS A 305 16.31 -4.48 20.37
CA CYS A 305 16.43 -3.46 19.32
C CYS A 305 17.28 -2.29 19.84
N ARG A 306 18.23 -1.80 19.02
CA ARG A 306 19.10 -0.68 19.42
C ARG A 306 18.36 0.65 19.53
N VAL A 307 17.25 0.80 18.82
CA VAL A 307 16.48 2.06 18.78
C VAL A 307 15.81 2.40 20.11
N ASN A 308 15.28 1.39 20.81
CA ASN A 308 14.44 1.58 22.00
C ASN A 308 14.79 0.61 23.15
N GLY A 309 15.74 -0.31 22.94
CA GLY A 309 16.15 -1.29 23.95
C GLY A 309 15.13 -2.42 24.20
N GLN A 310 14.01 -2.46 23.48
CA GLN A 310 12.95 -3.44 23.67
C GLN A 310 13.48 -4.86 23.49
N LYS A 311 13.26 -5.73 24.50
CA LYS A 311 13.65 -7.13 24.46
C LYS A 311 12.58 -7.92 23.72
N LEU A 312 13.00 -8.68 22.71
CA LEU A 312 12.17 -9.46 21.82
C LEU A 312 12.72 -10.88 21.72
N ILE A 313 11.88 -11.83 21.35
CA ILE A 313 12.26 -13.21 21.07
C ILE A 313 12.14 -13.53 19.58
N LEU A 314 12.96 -14.47 19.10
CA LEU A 314 12.92 -14.97 17.73
C LEU A 314 11.82 -16.02 17.58
N ASP A 315 10.57 -15.62 17.85
CA ASP A 315 9.38 -16.44 17.67
C ASP A 315 8.22 -15.55 17.23
N GLU A 316 7.73 -15.81 16.02
CA GLU A 316 6.63 -15.07 15.42
C GLU A 316 5.28 -15.37 16.08
N SER A 317 5.16 -16.53 16.72
CA SER A 317 3.95 -17.03 17.40
C SER A 317 3.82 -16.53 18.85
N ALA A 318 4.78 -15.75 19.34
CA ALA A 318 4.79 -15.23 20.70
C ALA A 318 3.48 -14.52 21.08
N ALA A 319 2.97 -14.78 22.29
CA ALA A 319 1.67 -14.28 22.74
C ALA A 319 1.53 -12.75 22.64
N ASP A 320 2.60 -11.98 22.89
CA ASP A 320 2.58 -10.51 22.78
C ASP A 320 2.18 -10.03 21.38
N ASN A 321 2.49 -10.79 20.33
CA ASN A 321 2.08 -10.46 18.95
C ASN A 321 0.56 -10.60 18.74
N TYR A 322 -0.13 -11.35 19.60
CA TYR A 322 -1.56 -11.69 19.50
C TYR A 322 -2.32 -11.19 20.73
N SER A 323 -1.99 -9.97 21.16
CA SER A 323 -2.55 -9.34 22.36
C SER A 323 -3.01 -7.91 22.11
N TYR A 324 -3.92 -7.43 22.96
CA TYR A 324 -4.24 -6.01 23.10
C TYR A 324 -3.38 -5.39 24.23
N PRO A 325 -3.12 -4.07 24.22
CA PRO A 325 -3.68 -3.06 23.32
C PRO A 325 -3.09 -3.09 21.90
N TRP A 326 -3.91 -2.73 20.91
CA TRP A 326 -3.39 -2.35 19.60
C TRP A 326 -2.52 -1.11 19.70
N ARG A 327 -1.56 -0.96 18.79
CA ARG A 327 -0.72 0.23 18.70
C ARG A 327 -0.52 0.64 17.24
N ASP A 328 -0.62 1.95 17.00
CA ASP A 328 -0.34 2.54 15.70
C ASP A 328 1.11 2.24 15.30
N ASN A 329 1.32 1.89 14.03
CA ASN A 329 2.66 1.77 13.47
C ASN A 329 2.87 2.57 12.18
N PHE A 330 1.94 3.46 11.83
CA PHE A 330 2.14 4.49 10.82
C PHE A 330 3.31 5.39 11.23
N CYS A 331 4.20 5.75 10.29
CA CYS A 331 5.43 6.51 10.57
C CYS A 331 6.56 5.82 11.35
N GLU A 332 6.40 4.55 11.73
CA GLU A 332 7.56 3.75 12.17
C GLU A 332 8.68 3.78 11.12
N THR A 333 9.92 3.63 11.55
CA THR A 333 11.09 3.71 10.67
C THR A 333 10.91 2.77 9.49
N ARG A 334 10.81 3.34 8.29
CA ARG A 334 10.96 2.64 7.00
C ARG A 334 11.57 3.61 6.02
N ASN A 335 12.22 3.08 5.00
CA ASN A 335 12.75 3.88 3.89
C ASN A 335 11.69 4.05 2.78
N PHE A 336 10.44 4.34 3.16
CA PHE A 336 9.37 4.68 2.23
C PHE A 336 8.95 6.12 2.44
N TYR A 337 8.82 6.87 1.36
CA TYR A 337 8.32 8.25 1.40
C TYR A 337 6.85 8.27 1.81
N VAL A 338 6.52 9.05 2.82
CA VAL A 338 5.15 9.24 3.32
C VAL A 338 5.06 10.63 3.90
N GLY A 339 4.42 11.54 3.16
CA GLY A 339 4.49 12.96 3.49
C GLY A 339 3.72 13.36 4.74
N GLN A 340 2.78 12.52 5.20
CA GLN A 340 2.07 12.74 6.47
C GLN A 340 2.92 12.39 7.71
N CYS A 341 4.10 11.80 7.53
CA CYS A 341 5.01 11.55 8.64
C CYS A 341 5.93 12.75 8.89
N PRO A 342 6.29 13.06 10.16
CA PRO A 342 7.09 14.25 10.48
C PRO A 342 8.48 14.27 9.84
N ALA A 343 9.01 13.10 9.48
CA ALA A 343 10.30 12.97 8.80
C ALA A 343 10.18 12.85 7.27
N GLY A 344 8.96 12.86 6.70
CA GLY A 344 8.68 12.58 5.28
C GLY A 344 8.97 11.14 4.83
N LEU A 345 9.44 10.29 5.76
CA LEU A 345 9.77 8.88 5.58
C LEU A 345 9.19 8.09 6.75
N GLY A 346 8.74 6.87 6.48
CA GLY A 346 8.14 6.02 7.48
C GLY A 346 7.28 4.91 6.89
N HIS A 347 6.66 4.15 7.77
CA HIS A 347 5.72 3.10 7.43
C HIS A 347 4.45 3.68 6.82
N GLN A 348 4.04 3.17 5.65
CA GLN A 348 2.97 3.73 4.78
C GLN A 348 1.54 3.25 5.11
N GLY A 349 1.28 2.80 6.33
CA GLY A 349 -0.05 2.38 6.77
C GLY A 349 0.02 1.60 8.07
N GLN A 350 -0.84 0.59 8.21
CA GLN A 350 -0.93 -0.22 9.41
C GLN A 350 -0.69 -1.70 9.10
N ASP A 351 0.22 -2.32 9.85
CA ASP A 351 0.34 -3.78 9.87
C ASP A 351 -0.67 -4.42 10.84
N ILE A 352 -1.32 -5.49 10.39
CA ILE A 352 -2.38 -6.20 11.10
C ILE A 352 -2.10 -7.70 11.06
N ARG A 353 -1.90 -8.32 12.23
CA ARG A 353 -1.83 -9.77 12.37
C ARG A 353 -3.24 -10.37 12.45
N PRO A 354 -3.44 -11.57 11.88
CA PRO A 354 -4.70 -12.28 12.01
C PRO A 354 -4.83 -12.93 13.40
N ALA A 355 -5.94 -13.63 13.62
CA ALA A 355 -6.30 -14.25 14.90
C ALA A 355 -5.24 -15.21 15.48
N SER A 356 -4.43 -15.85 14.64
CA SER A 356 -3.50 -16.88 15.08
C SER A 356 -2.26 -17.02 14.21
N CYS A 357 -1.23 -17.62 14.81
CA CYS A 357 -0.03 -18.12 14.14
C CYS A 357 -0.01 -19.65 14.19
N LYS A 358 -0.34 -20.33 13.10
CA LYS A 358 -0.12 -21.76 13.02
C LYS A 358 1.34 -22.04 12.67
N GLN A 359 2.10 -22.64 13.58
CA GLN A 359 3.43 -23.14 13.28
C GLN A 359 3.33 -24.38 12.38
N ARG A 360 4.23 -24.52 11.41
CA ARG A 360 4.24 -25.70 10.52
C ARG A 360 4.62 -26.98 11.26
N ILE A 361 5.52 -26.87 12.22
CA ILE A 361 5.94 -27.91 13.16
C ILE A 361 6.05 -27.26 14.54
N GLU A 362 5.83 -28.03 15.60
CA GLU A 362 5.96 -27.54 16.96
C GLU A 362 7.38 -26.99 17.22
N GLY A 363 7.45 -25.79 17.79
CA GLY A 363 8.72 -25.09 18.05
C GLY A 363 9.30 -24.35 16.84
N ALA A 364 8.62 -24.32 15.68
CA ALA A 364 9.02 -23.47 14.57
C ALA A 364 8.80 -21.99 14.91
N ASN A 365 9.79 -21.15 14.63
CA ASN A 365 9.70 -19.72 14.94
C ASN A 365 8.92 -18.85 13.93
N ARG A 366 8.21 -19.47 12.98
CA ARG A 366 7.49 -18.78 11.89
C ARG A 366 6.06 -19.29 11.79
N CYS A 367 5.15 -18.39 11.39
CA CYS A 367 3.80 -18.78 11.01
C CYS A 367 3.76 -19.37 9.60
N GLU A 368 2.89 -20.35 9.40
CA GLU A 368 2.46 -20.80 8.09
C GLU A 368 1.55 -19.73 7.46
N PRO A 369 1.89 -19.20 6.27
CA PRO A 369 1.13 -18.12 5.64
C PRO A 369 -0.16 -18.61 4.97
N TYR A 370 -0.98 -17.66 4.50
CA TYR A 370 -2.15 -17.89 3.65
C TYR A 370 -3.27 -18.72 4.30
N LEU A 371 -3.48 -18.57 5.61
CA LEU A 371 -4.54 -19.26 6.34
C LEU A 371 -5.80 -18.40 6.58
N HIS A 372 -5.65 -17.08 6.67
CA HIS A 372 -6.76 -16.18 6.99
C HIS A 372 -7.18 -15.36 5.78
N ASP A 373 -8.50 -15.19 5.60
CA ASP A 373 -9.08 -14.46 4.48
C ASP A 373 -8.99 -12.93 4.67
N VAL A 374 -8.66 -12.25 3.58
CA VAL A 374 -8.70 -10.79 3.44
C VAL A 374 -9.88 -10.43 2.56
N VAL A 375 -10.62 -9.40 2.94
CA VAL A 375 -11.82 -8.94 2.22
C VAL A 375 -11.69 -7.52 1.69
N ALA A 376 -12.40 -7.23 0.61
CA ALA A 376 -12.59 -5.88 0.11
C ALA A 376 -13.30 -5.03 1.17
N VAL A 377 -12.71 -3.89 1.51
CA VAL A 377 -13.15 -3.04 2.61
C VAL A 377 -14.33 -2.13 2.23
N ARG A 378 -14.51 -1.91 0.92
CA ARG A 378 -15.57 -1.13 0.28
C ARG A 378 -15.86 -1.72 -1.10
N ASP A 379 -16.99 -1.35 -1.68
CA ASP A 379 -17.23 -1.53 -3.11
C ASP A 379 -16.21 -0.70 -3.90
N GLY A 380 -15.75 -1.21 -5.04
CA GLY A 380 -14.78 -0.47 -5.85
C GLY A 380 -14.26 -1.22 -7.05
N ALA A 381 -13.30 -0.60 -7.73
CA ALA A 381 -12.55 -1.20 -8.82
C ALA A 381 -11.13 -1.53 -8.39
N VAL A 382 -10.65 -2.71 -8.78
CA VAL A 382 -9.25 -3.09 -8.62
C VAL A 382 -8.39 -2.19 -9.48
N LEU A 383 -7.29 -1.71 -8.90
CA LEU A 383 -6.21 -0.99 -9.55
C LEU A 383 -4.91 -1.76 -9.31
N ARG A 384 -4.48 -2.54 -10.30
CA ARG A 384 -3.29 -3.39 -10.19
C ARG A 384 -2.81 -3.89 -11.55
N ALA A 385 -1.53 -3.70 -11.85
CA ALA A 385 -0.84 -4.39 -12.94
C ALA A 385 -0.45 -5.82 -12.51
N GLN A 386 -0.38 -6.76 -13.47
CA GLN A 386 -0.06 -8.16 -13.18
C GLN A 386 1.30 -8.37 -12.47
N SER A 387 2.26 -7.47 -12.70
CA SER A 387 3.59 -7.50 -12.09
C SER A 387 3.64 -6.88 -10.69
N GLN A 388 2.60 -6.15 -10.27
CA GLN A 388 2.60 -5.43 -9.00
C GLN A 388 2.27 -6.36 -7.83
N GLU A 389 2.99 -6.17 -6.72
CA GLU A 389 2.75 -6.88 -5.47
C GLU A 389 1.52 -6.33 -4.73
N ALA A 390 1.30 -5.02 -4.83
CA ALA A 390 0.19 -4.33 -4.19
C ALA A 390 -1.12 -4.52 -4.94
N LEU A 391 -2.19 -4.75 -4.18
CA LEU A 391 -3.56 -4.64 -4.67
C LEU A 391 -4.15 -3.34 -4.16
N PHE A 392 -4.63 -2.49 -5.07
CA PHE A 392 -5.45 -1.35 -4.69
C PHE A 392 -6.92 -1.61 -5.02
N ILE A 393 -7.82 -1.13 -4.17
CA ILE A 393 -9.24 -0.95 -4.47
C ILE A 393 -9.51 0.54 -4.47
N VAL A 394 -10.07 1.05 -5.58
CA VAL A 394 -10.51 2.43 -5.73
C VAL A 394 -12.01 2.50 -5.47
N THR A 395 -12.40 3.26 -4.47
CA THR A 395 -13.80 3.58 -4.18
C THR A 395 -14.08 5.00 -4.65
N ASN A 396 -15.19 5.18 -5.36
CA ASN A 396 -15.62 6.46 -5.93
C ASN A 396 -17.13 6.61 -5.71
N GLY A 397 -17.50 7.16 -4.56
CA GLY A 397 -18.87 7.41 -4.14
C GLY A 397 -19.20 8.91 -4.08
N PRO A 398 -20.46 9.29 -3.78
CA PRO A 398 -20.91 10.68 -3.75
C PRO A 398 -20.15 11.58 -2.79
N ASN A 399 -19.68 11.06 -1.66
CA ASN A 399 -19.01 11.83 -0.60
C ASN A 399 -17.71 11.17 -0.11
N GLU A 400 -17.20 10.21 -0.88
CA GLU A 400 -15.89 9.62 -0.64
C GLU A 400 -15.23 9.23 -1.96
N ARG A 401 -13.93 9.50 -2.04
CA ARG A 401 -13.08 8.93 -3.08
C ARG A 401 -11.75 8.53 -2.44
N ILE A 402 -11.47 7.23 -2.37
CA ILE A 402 -10.35 6.69 -1.58
C ILE A 402 -9.74 5.50 -2.32
N ARG A 403 -8.42 5.32 -2.16
CA ARG A 403 -7.71 4.10 -2.55
C ARG A 403 -7.29 3.33 -1.30
N PHE A 404 -7.64 2.06 -1.24
CA PHE A 404 -7.22 1.14 -0.19
C PHE A 404 -6.14 0.21 -0.74
N ARG A 405 -4.96 0.17 -0.11
CA ARG A 405 -3.85 -0.70 -0.53
C ARG A 405 -3.73 -1.89 0.40
N TYR A 406 -3.54 -3.08 -0.19
CA TYR A 406 -3.29 -4.34 0.49
C TYR A 406 -1.94 -4.88 0.06
N LEU A 407 -1.08 -5.20 1.04
CA LEU A 407 0.27 -5.70 0.84
C LEU A 407 0.51 -7.02 1.58
N HIS A 408 1.60 -7.68 1.21
CA HIS A 408 2.10 -8.95 1.75
C HIS A 408 1.28 -10.21 1.48
N MET A 409 0.20 -10.08 0.73
CA MET A 409 -0.55 -11.18 0.12
C MET A 409 0.22 -11.77 -1.09
N LEU A 410 -0.22 -12.90 -1.64
CA LEU A 410 0.49 -13.61 -2.72
C LEU A 410 0.16 -13.05 -4.13
N PRO A 411 1.08 -12.38 -4.84
CA PRO A 411 0.77 -11.74 -6.13
C PRO A 411 0.41 -12.72 -7.25
N LYS A 412 0.97 -13.95 -7.21
CA LYS A 412 0.62 -15.00 -8.15
C LYS A 412 -0.85 -15.41 -8.02
N GLN A 413 -1.38 -15.40 -6.80
CA GLN A 413 -2.79 -15.70 -6.55
C GLN A 413 -3.69 -14.60 -7.10
N PHE A 414 -3.32 -13.32 -6.92
CA PHE A 414 -4.05 -12.21 -7.55
C PHE A 414 -4.16 -12.36 -9.06
N ASN A 415 -3.08 -12.76 -9.74
CA ASN A 415 -3.12 -12.99 -11.18
C ASN A 415 -4.04 -14.16 -11.56
N ALA A 416 -4.01 -15.26 -10.78
CA ALA A 416 -4.88 -16.41 -10.99
C ALA A 416 -6.36 -16.07 -10.79
N ASP A 417 -6.67 -15.20 -9.82
CA ASP A 417 -8.04 -14.77 -9.48
C ASP A 417 -8.55 -13.60 -10.34
N GLY A 418 -7.74 -13.14 -11.30
CA GLY A 418 -8.07 -12.00 -12.16
C GLY A 418 -8.12 -10.65 -11.42
N MET A 419 -7.47 -10.53 -10.25
CA MET A 419 -7.36 -9.29 -9.47
C MET A 419 -6.39 -8.31 -10.12
N VAL A 420 -6.80 -7.79 -11.28
CA VAL A 420 -6.09 -6.81 -12.09
C VAL A 420 -7.02 -5.63 -12.39
N SER A 421 -6.41 -4.52 -12.84
CA SER A 421 -7.10 -3.29 -13.20
C SER A 421 -8.42 -3.52 -13.95
N GLY A 422 -9.51 -2.91 -13.45
CA GLY A 422 -10.85 -2.97 -14.05
C GLY A 422 -11.80 -3.98 -13.41
N ARG A 423 -11.31 -4.97 -12.65
CA ARG A 423 -12.18 -5.91 -11.92
C ARG A 423 -12.96 -5.18 -10.83
N LEU A 424 -14.29 -5.26 -10.85
CA LEU A 424 -15.12 -4.73 -9.78
C LEU A 424 -15.18 -5.71 -8.60
N VAL A 425 -15.23 -5.18 -7.38
CA VAL A 425 -15.36 -5.92 -6.13
C VAL A 425 -16.47 -5.35 -5.26
N ARG A 426 -17.07 -6.21 -4.45
CA ARG A 426 -18.04 -5.79 -3.42
C ARG A 426 -17.43 -5.81 -2.03
N GLN A 427 -17.87 -4.90 -1.16
CA GLN A 427 -17.52 -4.88 0.25
C GLN A 427 -17.78 -6.26 0.88
N GLY A 428 -16.77 -6.81 1.54
CA GLY A 428 -16.82 -8.14 2.17
C GLY A 428 -16.47 -9.31 1.24
N GLU A 429 -16.30 -9.08 -0.07
CA GLU A 429 -15.79 -10.10 -0.99
C GLU A 429 -14.38 -10.52 -0.59
N ILE A 430 -14.08 -11.83 -0.60
CA ILE A 430 -12.74 -12.34 -0.35
C ILE A 430 -11.85 -12.00 -1.56
N ILE A 431 -10.80 -11.23 -1.30
CA ILE A 431 -9.86 -10.75 -2.33
C ILE A 431 -8.48 -11.41 -2.23
N GLY A 432 -8.28 -12.26 -1.22
CA GLY A 432 -7.11 -13.12 -1.08
C GLY A 432 -6.90 -13.51 0.37
N LYS A 433 -5.65 -13.80 0.73
CA LYS A 433 -5.28 -14.28 2.07
C LYS A 433 -4.10 -13.52 2.65
N VAL A 434 -4.09 -13.39 3.98
CA VAL A 434 -2.95 -12.85 4.73
C VAL A 434 -1.69 -13.64 4.34
N GLY A 435 -0.57 -12.96 4.16
CA GLY A 435 0.64 -13.60 3.68
C GLY A 435 1.88 -13.08 4.37
N ASN A 436 3.03 -13.39 3.78
CA ASN A 436 4.33 -12.93 4.22
C ASN A 436 5.23 -12.56 3.03
N PHE A 437 4.59 -12.16 1.92
CA PHE A 437 5.27 -11.84 0.68
C PHE A 437 5.92 -10.46 0.75
N PHE A 438 7.21 -10.38 0.43
CA PHE A 438 7.88 -9.11 0.22
C PHE A 438 9.01 -9.34 -0.77
N ARG A 439 8.78 -9.01 -2.05
CA ARG A 439 9.61 -9.43 -3.22
C ARG A 439 9.69 -10.94 -3.48
N ARG A 440 9.62 -11.74 -2.42
CA ARG A 440 9.56 -13.20 -2.38
C ARG A 440 8.70 -13.64 -1.21
N GLU A 441 8.23 -14.88 -1.26
CA GLU A 441 7.57 -15.50 -0.11
C GLU A 441 8.51 -15.56 1.11
N ARG A 442 7.94 -15.46 2.31
CA ARG A 442 8.68 -15.39 3.58
C ARG A 442 9.66 -14.21 3.66
N GLY A 443 9.46 -13.19 2.83
CA GLY A 443 10.27 -11.97 2.83
C GLY A 443 9.98 -11.04 4.00
N THR A 444 8.80 -11.16 4.62
CA THR A 444 8.41 -10.44 5.85
C THR A 444 7.71 -11.39 6.83
N THR A 445 7.16 -10.87 7.93
CA THR A 445 6.29 -11.60 8.87
C THR A 445 4.93 -11.93 8.25
N TYR A 446 4.13 -12.74 8.95
CA TYR A 446 2.79 -13.12 8.61
C TYR A 446 1.79 -12.06 9.10
N HIS A 447 1.40 -11.18 8.20
CA HIS A 447 0.48 -10.09 8.47
C HIS A 447 -0.12 -9.54 7.17
N LEU A 448 -1.16 -8.73 7.31
CA LEU A 448 -1.64 -7.84 6.26
C LEU A 448 -1.06 -6.46 6.52
N HIS A 449 -0.50 -5.82 5.50
CA HIS A 449 -0.22 -4.38 5.53
C HIS A 449 -1.32 -3.65 4.76
N PHE A 450 -1.92 -2.65 5.39
CA PHE A 450 -3.13 -1.98 4.91
C PHE A 450 -3.03 -0.46 4.99
N ASP A 451 -3.29 0.21 3.87
CA ASP A 451 -3.05 1.65 3.71
C ASP A 451 -4.22 2.36 3.06
N LEU A 452 -4.31 3.67 3.31
CA LEU A 452 -5.28 4.57 2.67
C LEU A 452 -4.56 5.66 1.89
N GLN A 453 -5.05 5.98 0.69
CA GLN A 453 -4.75 7.22 0.00
C GLN A 453 -6.02 7.99 -0.33
N VAL A 454 -5.94 9.32 -0.21
CA VAL A 454 -7.03 10.23 -0.55
C VAL A 454 -6.58 11.23 -1.62
N PRO A 455 -7.47 11.68 -2.52
CA PRO A 455 -7.16 12.73 -3.48
C PRO A 455 -7.14 14.09 -2.79
N THR A 456 -6.08 14.85 -3.01
CA THR A 456 -5.84 16.17 -2.41
C THR A 456 -5.38 17.14 -3.49
N LYS A 457 -5.16 18.41 -3.14
CA LYS A 457 -4.52 19.38 -4.05
C LYS A 457 -3.08 19.00 -4.46
N TYR A 458 -2.47 18.03 -3.76
CA TYR A 458 -1.13 17.48 -4.04
C TYR A 458 -1.19 16.12 -4.77
N GLY A 459 -2.37 15.72 -5.26
CA GLY A 459 -2.63 14.39 -5.81
C GLY A 459 -3.01 13.38 -4.72
N TRP A 460 -2.77 12.09 -4.98
CA TRP A 460 -3.07 11.00 -4.05
C TRP A 460 -2.03 10.94 -2.92
N VAL A 461 -2.44 11.18 -1.69
CA VAL A 461 -1.55 11.24 -0.52
C VAL A 461 -1.89 10.10 0.45
N PHE A 462 -0.88 9.41 0.98
CA PHE A 462 -1.08 8.43 2.06
C PHE A 462 -1.54 9.12 3.34
N VAL A 463 -2.55 8.56 4.01
CA VAL A 463 -3.06 9.04 5.31
C VAL A 463 -3.04 7.92 6.33
N ASN A 464 -3.05 8.26 7.62
CA ASN A 464 -3.00 7.27 8.69
C ASN A 464 -4.30 6.44 8.73
N PRO A 465 -4.25 5.12 8.48
CA PRO A 465 -5.45 4.29 8.47
C PRO A 465 -5.93 3.87 9.87
N TYR A 466 -5.16 4.15 10.93
CA TYR A 466 -5.32 3.53 12.25
C TYR A 466 -6.71 3.72 12.85
N MET A 467 -7.21 4.96 12.93
CA MET A 467 -8.56 5.20 13.48
C MET A 467 -9.69 4.74 12.56
N THR A 468 -9.43 4.64 11.26
CA THR A 468 -10.36 4.00 10.32
C THR A 468 -10.48 2.50 10.60
N LEU A 469 -9.37 1.83 10.91
CA LEU A 469 -9.31 0.43 11.30
C LEU A 469 -9.93 0.17 12.67
N VAL A 470 -9.65 1.01 13.67
CA VAL A 470 -10.27 0.92 15.01
C VAL A 470 -11.79 0.96 14.87
N ALA A 471 -12.34 2.00 14.22
CA ALA A 471 -13.79 2.12 14.05
C ALA A 471 -14.40 0.93 13.28
N ALA A 472 -13.69 0.40 12.27
CA ALA A 472 -14.14 -0.77 11.52
C ALA A 472 -14.10 -2.06 12.35
N TYR A 473 -13.10 -2.23 13.21
CA TYR A 473 -12.96 -3.37 14.08
C TYR A 473 -14.02 -3.37 15.18
N GLU A 474 -14.32 -2.20 15.77
CA GLU A 474 -15.41 -2.06 16.73
C GLU A 474 -16.75 -2.52 16.14
N ARG A 475 -17.05 -2.11 14.90
CA ARG A 475 -18.26 -2.59 14.19
C ARG A 475 -18.23 -4.09 13.95
N LEU A 476 -17.07 -4.66 13.64
CA LEU A 476 -16.91 -6.11 13.43
C LEU A 476 -17.20 -6.89 14.73
N ILE A 477 -16.66 -6.45 15.86
CA ILE A 477 -16.83 -7.11 17.16
C ILE A 477 -18.09 -6.66 17.91
N ARG A 478 -18.83 -5.70 17.34
CA ARG A 478 -20.03 -5.06 17.94
C ARG A 478 -19.77 -4.44 19.31
N GLY A 479 -18.56 -3.92 19.54
CA GLY A 479 -18.16 -3.34 20.83
C GLY A 479 -17.12 -2.24 20.63
N ARG A 480 -17.30 -1.12 21.33
CA ARG A 480 -16.42 0.04 21.34
C ARG A 480 -15.15 -0.28 22.09
N GLY A 481 -13.99 -0.03 21.48
CA GLY A 481 -12.72 -0.26 22.14
C GLY A 481 -12.42 0.86 23.15
N GLN A 482 -11.68 0.50 24.19
CA GLN A 482 -11.17 1.45 25.16
C GLN A 482 -9.81 1.99 24.70
N GLU A 483 -9.75 3.30 24.50
CA GLU A 483 -8.50 4.01 24.23
C GLU A 483 -7.68 4.11 25.53
N ILE A 484 -6.46 3.58 25.51
CA ILE A 484 -5.47 3.76 26.56
C ILE A 484 -4.68 5.01 26.22
N LYS A 485 -4.95 6.09 26.96
CA LYS A 485 -4.09 7.26 26.94
C LYS A 485 -2.86 6.94 27.79
N GLU A 486 -1.66 7.14 27.25
CA GLU A 486 -0.47 7.15 28.12
C GLU A 486 -0.73 8.20 29.20
N GLN A 487 -0.64 7.78 30.46
CA GLN A 487 -0.70 8.71 31.59
C GLN A 487 0.43 9.72 31.36
N GLU A 488 0.09 11.00 31.15
CA GLU A 488 1.05 12.06 31.43
C GLU A 488 1.61 11.76 32.83
N ASP A 489 2.93 11.68 32.97
CA ASP A 489 3.60 11.56 34.25
C ASP A 489 3.06 12.67 35.17
N VAL A 490 2.05 12.34 35.98
CA VAL A 490 1.61 13.18 37.07
C VAL A 490 2.82 13.19 38.00
N PRO A 491 3.47 14.34 38.25
CA PRO A 491 4.58 14.38 39.18
C PRO A 491 4.05 13.83 40.50
N THR A 492 4.71 12.78 41.00
CA THR A 492 4.33 12.04 42.20
C THR A 492 4.13 13.02 43.35
N ALA A 493 2.89 13.48 43.54
CA ALA A 493 2.48 14.16 44.74
C ALA A 493 2.47 13.09 45.82
N SER A 494 3.57 13.04 46.56
CA SER A 494 3.74 12.22 47.74
C SER A 494 2.62 12.56 48.70
N ILE A 495 1.65 11.67 48.85
CA ILE A 495 0.66 11.77 49.92
C ILE A 495 1.42 11.49 51.23
N PRO A 496 1.53 12.45 52.17
CA PRO A 496 2.13 12.16 53.46
C PRO A 496 1.19 11.22 54.23
N MET A 497 1.71 10.05 54.62
CA MET A 497 1.05 9.17 55.58
C MET A 497 0.80 9.93 56.89
N ARG A 498 -0.48 10.10 57.25
CA ARG A 498 -0.87 10.40 58.63
C ARG A 498 -1.10 9.09 59.39
N PRO A 499 -0.59 8.93 60.63
CA PRO A 499 -0.85 7.73 61.44
C PRO A 499 -2.24 7.76 62.10
N LEU A 500 -2.96 6.65 61.91
CA LEU A 500 -3.86 5.89 62.79
C LEU A 500 -4.76 6.58 63.84
N ALA A 501 -6.02 6.15 63.85
CA ALA A 501 -6.77 5.91 65.09
C ALA A 501 -7.46 4.54 65.01
N ILE A 502 -7.14 3.69 65.98
CA ILE A 502 -7.79 2.39 66.25
C ILE A 502 -8.92 2.69 67.23
N ASP A 503 -10.14 2.25 66.93
CA ASP A 503 -11.25 2.28 67.89
C ASP A 503 -11.40 0.89 68.53
N PRO A 504 -11.20 0.75 69.85
CA PRO A 504 -11.24 -0.53 70.54
C PRO A 504 -12.58 -0.71 71.25
N ASP A 505 -13.66 -1.00 70.51
CA ASP A 505 -14.83 -1.68 71.08
C ASP A 505 -15.84 -2.09 70.00
N ALA A 506 -15.77 -3.36 69.59
CA ALA A 506 -16.91 -4.12 69.08
C ALA A 506 -16.57 -5.62 69.11
N ALA A 507 -16.55 -6.19 70.31
CA ALA A 507 -16.51 -7.63 70.52
C ALA A 507 -17.94 -8.21 70.51
N ALA A 508 -18.21 -9.23 69.69
CA ALA A 508 -19.17 -10.31 70.00
C ALA A 508 -19.09 -11.49 69.00
N LYS A 509 -18.27 -12.48 69.41
CA LYS A 509 -18.36 -13.96 69.39
C LYS A 509 -19.35 -14.78 68.50
N PRO A 510 -19.06 -16.10 68.32
CA PRO A 510 -19.35 -16.90 67.12
C PRO A 510 -20.55 -17.85 67.27
N THR A 511 -20.96 -18.48 66.16
CA THR A 511 -21.80 -19.68 66.19
C THR A 511 -21.24 -20.72 65.22
N GLU A 512 -21.05 -21.91 65.77
CA GLU A 512 -20.51 -23.13 65.19
C GLU A 512 -21.64 -24.18 65.17
N THR A 513 -21.83 -24.89 64.05
CA THR A 513 -22.39 -26.27 63.89
C THR A 513 -22.71 -26.49 62.42
N ALA A 514 -22.62 -27.66 61.80
CA ALA A 514 -21.82 -28.86 61.95
C ALA A 514 -22.03 -29.66 60.64
N ILE A 515 -21.04 -30.52 60.40
CA ILE A 515 -20.87 -31.56 59.38
C ILE A 515 -22.11 -32.46 59.15
N GLU A 516 -22.35 -32.87 57.89
CA GLU A 516 -22.59 -34.29 57.58
C GLU A 516 -22.24 -34.65 56.12
N SER A 517 -21.70 -35.85 55.96
CA SER A 517 -21.10 -36.43 54.75
C SER A 517 -21.75 -37.78 54.43
N SER A 518 -21.79 -38.18 53.16
CA SER A 518 -21.80 -39.59 52.71
C SER A 518 -21.10 -39.64 51.33
N ALA A 519 -19.93 -40.27 51.11
CA ALA A 519 -19.62 -41.73 51.08
C ALA A 519 -20.53 -42.51 50.11
N GLY A 520 -20.11 -43.40 49.21
CA GLY A 520 -18.85 -44.01 48.75
C GLY A 520 -19.07 -44.46 47.28
N ASN A 521 -18.20 -45.13 46.51
CA ASN A 521 -17.07 -46.05 46.67
C ASN A 521 -16.16 -45.86 45.42
N ALA A 522 -14.81 -45.84 45.47
CA ALA A 522 -13.86 -46.97 45.65
C ALA A 522 -14.12 -48.13 44.65
N THR A 523 -13.19 -48.51 43.77
CA THR A 523 -11.90 -49.20 44.03
C THR A 523 -10.90 -48.94 42.88
N GLU A 524 -9.64 -48.52 43.13
CA GLU A 524 -8.42 -49.32 43.45
C GLU A 524 -8.01 -50.30 42.33
N SER A 525 -6.75 -50.46 41.92
CA SER A 525 -5.47 -50.49 42.65
C SER A 525 -4.27 -50.31 41.67
N LYS A 526 -3.25 -49.48 41.96
CA LYS A 526 -1.88 -49.80 42.47
C LYS A 526 -1.11 -50.87 41.64
N ALA A 527 0.17 -50.77 41.29
CA ALA A 527 1.33 -50.24 42.04
C ALA A 527 2.55 -49.95 41.13
N ARG A 528 3.51 -49.15 41.62
CA ARG A 528 4.94 -49.07 41.22
C ARG A 528 5.80 -49.85 42.27
N PRO A 529 7.15 -49.79 42.39
CA PRO A 529 8.27 -49.29 41.54
C PRO A 529 9.54 -50.23 41.53
N ASP A 530 10.59 -49.86 40.77
CA ASP A 530 12.06 -49.91 41.10
C ASP A 530 12.88 -49.68 39.81
N GLU A 531 13.68 -48.62 39.64
CA GLU A 531 15.03 -48.27 40.15
C GLU A 531 16.22 -48.83 39.30
N ARG A 532 17.06 -47.89 38.82
CA ARG A 532 18.55 -47.94 38.71
C ARG A 532 19.25 -48.01 37.32
N ALA A 533 19.80 -46.85 36.96
CA ALA A 533 21.19 -46.51 36.58
C ALA A 533 21.86 -46.89 35.22
N ASP A 534 22.67 -45.90 34.80
CA ASP A 534 23.93 -45.91 34.02
C ASP A 534 23.96 -45.83 32.46
N GLU A 535 24.52 -44.71 31.98
CA GLU A 535 25.14 -44.44 30.66
C GLU A 535 26.57 -45.09 30.58
N PRO A 536 27.41 -45.00 29.48
CA PRO A 536 27.31 -44.25 28.21
C PRO A 536 27.79 -44.98 26.88
N SER A 537 27.27 -44.53 25.71
CA SER A 537 27.91 -44.36 24.34
C SER A 537 28.80 -45.47 23.67
N PRO A 538 29.34 -45.33 22.43
CA PRO A 538 28.86 -44.80 21.13
C PRO A 538 29.21 -45.72 19.92
N ILE A 539 28.52 -45.67 18.75
CA ILE A 539 29.09 -46.21 17.49
C ILE A 539 28.73 -45.34 16.25
N LYS A 540 29.79 -44.93 15.54
CA LYS A 540 29.81 -44.39 14.16
C LYS A 540 30.05 -45.54 13.16
N ALA A 541 29.35 -45.55 12.01
CA ALA A 541 29.83 -46.16 10.76
C ALA A 541 29.02 -45.59 9.57
N LYS A 542 29.58 -44.70 8.73
CA LYS A 542 30.30 -44.94 7.46
C LYS A 542 29.53 -45.77 6.40
N LEU A 543 29.07 -45.03 5.38
CA LEU A 543 28.64 -45.49 4.04
C LEU A 543 29.79 -46.09 3.21
N PRO A 544 29.49 -47.02 2.28
CA PRO A 544 30.27 -47.22 1.07
C PRO A 544 29.51 -46.83 -0.22
N ARG A 545 30.27 -46.32 -1.19
CA ARG A 545 29.89 -46.09 -2.61
C ARG A 545 30.18 -47.35 -3.44
N ARG A 546 29.35 -47.56 -4.48
CA ARG A 546 29.60 -48.08 -5.87
C ARG A 546 28.36 -48.89 -6.31
N ALA A 547 27.99 -49.05 -7.57
CA ALA A 547 28.26 -48.43 -8.88
C ALA A 547 27.43 -49.25 -9.90
N GLY A 548 26.99 -48.63 -11.00
CA GLY A 548 26.43 -49.29 -12.20
C GLY A 548 24.92 -49.53 -12.13
N GLY A 549 24.12 -49.35 -13.18
CA GLY A 549 24.38 -49.07 -14.59
C GLY A 549 23.19 -49.61 -15.41
N GLY A 550 22.90 -49.00 -16.57
CA GLY A 550 21.97 -49.49 -17.60
C GLY A 550 20.69 -48.64 -17.71
N HIS A 551 20.49 -47.75 -18.69
CA HIS A 551 20.35 -47.85 -20.16
C HIS A 551 18.94 -48.18 -20.69
N GLY A 552 18.48 -47.30 -21.61
CA GLY A 552 17.41 -47.49 -22.60
C GLY A 552 16.54 -46.23 -22.71
N GLY A 553 16.43 -45.47 -23.80
CA GLY A 553 16.94 -45.57 -25.16
C GLY A 553 15.92 -44.95 -26.14
N LEU A 554 16.36 -43.96 -26.96
CA LEU A 554 15.91 -43.59 -28.33
C LEU A 554 14.45 -43.10 -28.57
N GLU A 555 14.07 -42.18 -29.47
CA GLU A 555 14.73 -41.39 -30.54
C GLU A 555 13.71 -40.38 -31.13
N ARG A 556 14.16 -39.24 -31.70
CA ARG A 556 13.84 -38.78 -33.09
C ARG A 556 14.44 -37.39 -33.43
N ASN A 557 15.31 -37.40 -34.45
CA ASN A 557 15.60 -36.45 -35.56
C ASN A 557 15.24 -34.95 -35.37
N GLY A 558 16.12 -33.97 -35.58
CA GLY A 558 17.11 -33.76 -36.66
C GLY A 558 16.58 -32.62 -37.55
N THR A 559 17.11 -31.40 -37.53
CA THR A 559 18.21 -30.82 -38.34
C THR A 559 18.45 -29.37 -37.85
N ARG A 560 19.52 -28.60 -38.14
CA ARG A 560 20.97 -28.71 -38.38
C ARG A 560 21.43 -27.26 -38.68
N ALA A 561 22.67 -26.92 -38.30
CA ALA A 561 23.49 -25.77 -38.74
C ALA A 561 23.21 -24.43 -38.01
N GLY A 562 24.18 -23.76 -37.40
CA GLY A 562 25.61 -24.02 -37.23
C GLY A 562 26.37 -22.70 -37.07
N LYS A 563 27.25 -22.59 -36.06
CA LYS A 563 28.65 -22.15 -36.21
C LYS A 563 29.35 -21.99 -34.85
N GLN A 564 30.64 -22.23 -34.91
CA GLN A 564 31.56 -22.53 -33.83
C GLN A 564 32.02 -21.31 -33.02
N ILE A 565 32.27 -21.65 -31.76
CA ILE A 565 33.23 -21.14 -30.78
C ILE A 565 34.53 -20.57 -31.39
N ALA A 566 34.99 -19.44 -30.86
CA ALA A 566 36.40 -19.11 -30.76
C ALA A 566 36.71 -18.53 -29.37
N VAL A 567 37.73 -19.09 -28.71
CA VAL A 567 38.24 -18.73 -27.39
C VAL A 567 39.60 -18.04 -27.57
N ARG A 568 39.94 -17.14 -26.62
CA ARG A 568 41.27 -16.67 -26.15
C ARG A 568 41.78 -15.34 -26.76
N PRO A 569 42.76 -14.63 -26.14
CA PRO A 569 43.30 -14.67 -24.76
C PRO A 569 43.54 -13.29 -24.10
N VAL A 570 44.07 -13.36 -22.87
CA VAL A 570 44.68 -12.33 -22.01
C VAL A 570 45.90 -11.64 -22.67
N GLY A 571 46.12 -10.34 -22.39
CA GLY A 571 47.39 -9.64 -22.65
C GLY A 571 47.48 -8.23 -22.03
N ARG A 572 48.39 -8.06 -21.06
CA ARG A 572 48.87 -6.78 -20.49
C ARG A 572 49.75 -6.02 -21.51
N SER A 573 49.70 -4.69 -21.55
CA SER A 573 50.83 -3.78 -21.25
C SER A 573 50.66 -2.32 -21.75
N LEU A 574 50.97 -1.39 -20.82
CA LEU A 574 51.72 -0.13 -20.91
C LEU A 574 51.32 1.04 -21.85
N SER A 575 50.88 2.12 -21.16
CA SER A 575 51.39 3.50 -21.13
C SER A 575 51.69 4.29 -22.42
N ARG A 576 50.99 5.43 -22.56
CA ARG A 576 51.60 6.67 -23.06
C ARG A 576 50.94 7.93 -22.47
N THR A 577 51.81 8.85 -22.09
CA THR A 577 51.64 10.15 -21.45
C THR A 577 51.15 11.23 -22.42
N GLY A 578 50.45 12.25 -21.91
CA GLY A 578 50.08 13.44 -22.69
C GLY A 578 49.36 14.54 -21.90
N ALA A 579 50.17 15.43 -21.31
CA ALA A 579 49.98 16.86 -21.00
C ALA A 579 48.65 17.43 -20.43
N ARG A 580 48.83 18.17 -19.33
CA ARG A 580 47.89 19.06 -18.64
C ARG A 580 47.51 20.29 -19.47
N ALA A 581 46.28 20.76 -19.33
CA ALA A 581 45.94 22.18 -19.35
C ALA A 581 44.89 22.47 -18.26
N TRP A 582 45.28 23.30 -17.29
CA TRP A 582 44.44 23.75 -16.18
C TRP A 582 43.61 24.95 -16.64
N TYR A 583 42.30 24.88 -16.47
CA TYR A 583 41.45 26.07 -16.37
C TYR A 583 40.65 25.99 -15.07
N ILE A 584 40.96 26.90 -14.16
CA ILE A 584 40.29 27.09 -12.88
C ILE A 584 39.01 27.90 -13.14
N ARG A 585 37.84 27.29 -12.95
CA ARG A 585 36.60 27.99 -12.63
C ARG A 585 36.09 27.49 -11.28
N ARG A 586 36.06 28.39 -10.30
CA ARG A 586 35.51 28.17 -8.96
C ARG A 586 34.05 27.74 -9.08
N TYR A 587 33.74 26.51 -8.65
CA TYR A 587 32.39 26.13 -8.23
C TYR A 587 32.37 26.06 -6.71
N ILE A 588 31.39 26.76 -6.14
CA ILE A 588 31.07 26.78 -4.72
C ILE A 588 30.62 25.37 -4.33
N HIS A 589 31.31 24.76 -3.36
CA HIS A 589 30.96 23.47 -2.78
C HIS A 589 29.60 23.56 -2.06
N ALA A 590 28.58 22.92 -2.62
CA ALA A 590 27.47 22.36 -1.85
C ALA A 590 27.82 20.88 -1.61
N GLY A 591 28.13 20.54 -0.35
CA GLY A 591 28.50 19.19 0.04
C GLY A 591 27.31 18.23 -0.04
N TYR A 592 27.31 17.37 -1.06
CA TYR A 592 26.56 16.12 -1.03
C TYR A 592 27.47 15.03 -0.48
N GLY A 593 27.23 14.62 0.77
CA GLY A 593 27.76 13.38 1.31
C GLY A 593 27.14 12.19 0.58
N GLN A 594 27.93 11.52 -0.25
CA GLN A 594 27.62 10.20 -0.79
C GLN A 594 27.48 9.21 0.38
N TYR A 595 26.28 8.71 0.65
CA TYR A 595 26.11 7.56 1.53
C TYR A 595 26.20 6.28 0.69
N GLN A 596 27.37 5.64 0.79
CA GLN A 596 27.61 4.29 0.31
C GLN A 596 26.62 3.33 0.98
N THR A 597 25.82 2.66 0.15
CA THR A 597 24.98 1.53 0.55
C THR A 597 25.86 0.32 0.85
N GLY A 598 26.21 0.11 2.11
CA GLY A 598 26.78 -1.14 2.59
C GLY A 598 25.69 -2.15 2.91
N TYR A 599 25.27 -2.94 1.91
CA TYR A 599 24.54 -4.20 2.14
C TYR A 599 25.54 -5.34 1.96
N SER A 600 26.11 -5.81 3.05
CA SER A 600 26.66 -7.16 3.14
C SER A 600 25.49 -8.15 3.24
N SER A 601 25.50 -9.13 2.33
CA SER A 601 24.98 -10.50 2.45
C SER A 601 23.86 -10.78 3.47
N PHE A 602 22.74 -11.34 2.98
CA PHE A 602 22.03 -12.55 3.46
C PHE A 602 20.52 -12.49 3.16
#